data_AF-A0A117PMR2-F1
#
_entry.id   AF-A0A117PMR2-F1
#
_cell.length_a   1.000
_cell.length_b   1.000
_cell.length_c   1.000
_cell.angle_alpha   90.00
_cell.angle_beta   90.00
_cell.angle_gamma   90.00
#
_symmetry.space_group_name_H-M   'P 1'
#
loop_
_entity.id
_entity.type
_entity.pdbx_description
1 polymer ?
#
loop_
_entity_poly.entity_id
_entity_poly.type
_entity_poly.pdbx_seq_one_letter_code
_entity_poly.pdbx_strand_id
1 'polypeptide(L)'
;MRPDDRHQGGQGGQGGVPDGLLIGILGFLLGMTLLVWSATGLAGLFTHGGWPQGVTFTRTPLAMRHLIGHPQDIPGAWPDTPTGELAGYGLVWGLFIGQLLILIVLTIFVMGTLARWRAVRARTRAEKLAARARRPEPAHEAPAHETPAHEVPIPRPAPEPQPQPQQPLSVTAPLPQVPQTPAEQQHAPQPQPATLGARTGGWETPRPEGAVHYGAPATRHPIATQAIRDAEGPALVVTSNPAVWQDTKDARAKLGPVHVYDPTHLCDTPARLHWSPTAGCETKETAKARAQALLAPVRPTAKIDQAVADTAETLLRSYLHAAAIEARTIRHVHRWCQGSQVQDAVKTLRTHPKAAPGSAGELEAALTAHPERRDIAQELTSRALSALFTVNIREACTPNRNDALALDSFVDEGGTLYVVGESIEDPRTHPGAMPLLTALTSSVVERGRRMAERSSSGRLDPPLTLVLDDVAAVAPLPELPELLAAGADLGLLALTLLRSREQARTRWPDTDLPA
;
A
#
# COMPACT_ATOMS: atom_id res chain seq x y z
N MET A 1 -1.99 14.05 -68.29
CA MET A 1 -1.91 15.46 -67.86
C MET A 1 -1.31 15.52 -66.45
N ARG A 2 0.03 15.54 -66.35
CA ARG A 2 0.82 16.00 -65.19
C ARG A 2 2.32 15.93 -65.55
N PRO A 3 3.11 17.01 -65.38
CA PRO A 3 4.56 16.99 -65.46
C PRO A 3 5.22 17.03 -64.08
N ASP A 4 6.56 17.01 -64.07
CA ASP A 4 7.43 16.66 -62.95
C ASP A 4 7.85 17.79 -61.98
N ASP A 5 8.46 17.31 -60.89
CA ASP A 5 9.65 17.80 -60.18
C ASP A 5 9.69 19.14 -59.38
N ARG A 6 10.00 18.93 -58.09
CA ARG A 6 10.97 19.66 -57.23
C ARG A 6 10.87 21.19 -57.09
N HIS A 7 10.73 21.62 -55.84
CA HIS A 7 11.62 22.63 -55.25
C HIS A 7 12.00 22.22 -53.82
N GLN A 8 13.26 22.49 -53.45
CA GLN A 8 13.78 22.35 -52.08
C GLN A 8 13.44 23.61 -51.26
N GLY A 9 13.41 23.49 -49.93
CA GLY A 9 13.32 24.63 -49.03
C GLY A 9 13.05 24.21 -47.60
N GLY A 10 14.10 24.12 -46.77
CA GLY A 10 13.97 23.70 -45.38
C GLY A 10 13.56 24.85 -44.45
N GLN A 11 12.84 24.53 -43.38
CA GLN A 11 12.81 25.33 -42.17
C GLN A 11 12.74 24.39 -40.95
N GLY A 12 13.85 24.29 -40.23
CA GLY A 12 13.85 23.76 -38.88
C GLY A 12 13.59 24.88 -37.86
N GLY A 13 12.99 24.52 -36.73
CA GLY A 13 13.08 25.29 -35.50
C GLY A 13 12.14 26.48 -35.35
N GLN A 14 10.99 26.23 -34.71
CA GLN A 14 10.58 27.05 -33.56
C GLN A 14 9.69 26.22 -32.62
N GLY A 15 10.33 25.56 -31.66
CA GLY A 15 9.63 25.14 -30.45
C GLY A 15 9.34 26.38 -29.62
N GLY A 16 8.08 26.83 -29.63
CA GLY A 16 7.65 27.94 -28.78
C GLY A 16 7.89 27.60 -27.30
N VAL A 17 8.42 28.57 -26.55
CA VAL A 17 8.48 28.44 -25.09
C VAL A 17 7.03 28.32 -24.59
N PRO A 18 6.66 27.28 -23.83
CA PRO A 18 5.27 27.11 -23.42
C PRO A 18 4.81 28.29 -22.57
N ASP A 19 3.63 28.86 -22.86
CA ASP A 19 3.15 30.09 -22.23
C ASP A 19 3.11 30.01 -20.70
N GLY A 20 2.84 28.83 -20.13
CA GLY A 20 2.90 28.58 -18.70
C GLY A 20 4.30 28.75 -18.09
N LEU A 21 5.37 28.47 -18.84
CA LEU A 21 6.75 28.72 -18.42
C LEU A 21 7.08 30.22 -18.48
N LEU A 22 6.60 30.93 -19.51
CA LEU A 22 6.75 32.40 -19.59
C LEU A 22 6.02 33.10 -18.43
N ILE A 23 4.77 32.72 -18.16
CA ILE A 23 3.97 33.25 -17.04
C ILE A 23 4.62 32.90 -15.69
N GLY A 24 5.13 31.68 -15.53
CA GLY A 24 5.83 31.23 -14.33
C GLY A 24 7.12 32.02 -14.06
N ILE A 25 7.94 32.23 -15.09
CA ILE A 25 9.17 33.04 -15.00
C ILE A 25 8.84 34.50 -14.68
N LEU A 26 7.82 35.08 -15.33
CA LEU A 26 7.39 36.46 -15.08
C LEU A 26 6.89 36.64 -13.64
N GLY A 27 6.08 35.71 -13.14
CA GLY A 27 5.60 35.70 -11.75
C GLY A 27 6.73 35.54 -10.73
N PHE A 28 7.70 34.65 -11.00
CA PHE A 28 8.89 34.47 -10.17
C PHE A 28 9.75 35.74 -10.10
N LEU A 29 10.04 36.37 -11.24
CA LEU A 29 10.82 37.60 -11.31
C LEU A 29 10.13 38.76 -10.57
N LEU A 30 8.81 38.90 -10.72
CA LEU A 30 8.04 39.94 -10.03
C LEU A 30 7.96 39.70 -8.51
N GLY A 31 7.77 38.44 -8.09
CA GLY A 31 7.80 38.06 -6.67
C GLY A 31 9.16 38.26 -6.01
N MET A 32 10.24 37.89 -6.70
CA MET A 32 11.62 38.12 -6.25
C MET A 32 11.92 39.62 -6.12
N THR A 33 11.50 40.42 -7.11
CA THR A 33 11.64 41.89 -7.10
C THR A 33 10.89 42.49 -5.91
N LEU A 34 9.67 42.02 -5.61
CA LEU A 34 8.90 42.47 -4.46
C LEU A 34 9.61 42.15 -3.14
N LEU A 35 10.11 40.92 -2.97
CA LEU A 35 10.82 40.48 -1.75
C LEU A 35 12.10 41.26 -1.49
N VAL A 36 12.92 41.53 -2.52
CA VAL A 36 14.15 42.32 -2.36
C VAL A 36 13.84 43.78 -2.00
N TRP A 37 12.79 44.36 -2.60
CA TRP A 37 12.32 45.71 -2.27
C TRP A 37 11.81 45.81 -0.83
N SER A 38 10.92 44.90 -0.41
CA SER A 38 10.38 44.89 0.95
C SER A 38 11.45 44.57 1.99
N ALA A 39 12.37 43.64 1.73
CA ALA A 39 13.49 43.35 2.63
C ALA A 39 14.39 44.57 2.83
N THR A 40 14.75 45.30 1.76
CA THR A 40 15.60 46.50 1.86
C THR A 40 14.89 47.63 2.61
N GLY A 41 13.64 47.90 2.29
CA GLY A 41 12.87 48.98 2.91
C GLY A 41 12.51 48.72 4.37
N LEU A 42 12.12 47.49 4.72
CA LEU A 42 11.93 47.13 6.15
C LEU A 42 13.25 47.16 6.91
N ALA A 43 14.38 46.78 6.32
CA ALA A 43 15.67 46.86 6.99
C ALA A 43 16.01 48.31 7.37
N GLY A 44 15.85 49.26 6.42
CA GLY A 44 16.02 50.69 6.69
C GLY A 44 15.05 51.22 7.75
N LEU A 45 13.79 50.80 7.70
CA LEU A 45 12.77 51.15 8.70
C LEU A 45 13.15 50.68 10.11
N PHE A 46 13.67 49.45 10.26
CA PHE A 46 14.08 48.90 11.55
C PHE A 46 15.40 49.48 12.09
N THR A 47 16.30 49.98 11.24
CA THR A 47 17.58 50.58 11.69
C THR A 47 17.53 52.09 11.89
N HIS A 48 16.80 52.80 11.04
CA HIS A 48 16.81 54.27 10.97
C HIS A 48 15.44 54.91 11.25
N GLY A 49 14.42 54.10 11.54
CA GLY A 49 13.08 54.58 11.93
C GLY A 49 12.23 55.14 10.78
N GLY A 50 12.72 55.09 9.54
CA GLY A 50 12.03 55.59 8.35
C GLY A 50 12.31 54.73 7.11
N TRP A 51 11.42 54.81 6.12
CA TRP A 51 11.62 54.13 4.84
C TRP A 51 12.66 54.90 3.99
N PRO A 52 13.73 54.26 3.49
CA PRO A 52 14.78 54.97 2.74
C PRO A 52 14.26 55.57 1.42
N GLN A 53 14.56 56.83 1.13
CA GLN A 53 13.89 57.54 0.03
C GLN A 53 14.30 57.03 -1.36
N GLY A 54 15.52 56.52 -1.52
CA GLY A 54 16.01 55.98 -2.80
C GLY A 54 15.56 54.54 -3.11
N VAL A 55 14.93 53.83 -2.16
CA VAL A 55 14.51 52.42 -2.31
C VAL A 55 13.14 52.32 -2.97
N THR A 56 13.13 52.40 -4.30
CA THR A 56 11.92 52.35 -5.14
C THR A 56 11.78 51.02 -5.89
N PHE A 57 10.54 50.52 -5.97
CA PHE A 57 10.22 49.22 -6.59
C PHE A 57 10.69 49.12 -8.06
N THR A 58 10.61 50.22 -8.81
CA THR A 58 11.02 50.28 -10.23
C THR A 58 12.53 50.13 -10.43
N ARG A 59 13.35 50.41 -9.42
CA ARG A 59 14.82 50.26 -9.47
C ARG A 59 15.31 48.94 -8.90
N THR A 60 14.47 48.22 -8.16
CA THR A 60 14.83 46.93 -7.55
C THR A 60 15.37 45.87 -8.53
N PRO A 61 14.93 45.76 -9.81
CA PRO A 61 15.56 44.82 -10.75
C PRO A 61 17.04 45.11 -11.03
N LEU A 62 17.45 46.38 -11.02
CA LEU A 62 18.86 46.79 -11.17
C LEU A 62 19.65 46.52 -9.88
N ALA A 63 19.06 46.85 -8.72
CA ALA A 63 19.64 46.54 -7.41
C ALA A 63 19.85 45.03 -7.23
N MET A 64 18.86 44.20 -7.60
CA MET A 64 18.93 42.74 -7.56
C MET A 64 20.05 42.20 -8.47
N ARG A 65 20.20 42.75 -9.68
CA ARG A 65 21.34 42.41 -10.57
C ARG A 65 22.69 42.74 -9.92
N HIS A 66 22.80 43.84 -9.19
CA HIS A 66 24.02 44.19 -8.46
C HIS A 66 24.29 43.22 -7.30
N LEU A 67 23.28 42.94 -6.46
CA LEU A 67 23.38 42.05 -5.30
C LEU A 67 23.71 40.59 -5.66
N ILE A 68 23.36 40.12 -6.87
CA ILE A 68 23.78 38.81 -7.37
C ILE A 68 25.31 38.74 -7.57
N GLY A 69 25.96 39.85 -7.95
CA GLY A 69 27.42 39.92 -8.08
C GLY A 69 28.13 40.28 -6.77
N HIS A 70 27.56 41.19 -5.99
CA HIS A 70 28.13 41.70 -4.75
C HIS A 70 27.11 41.66 -3.60
N PRO A 71 26.85 40.48 -3.01
CA PRO A 71 25.74 40.28 -2.06
C PRO A 71 25.89 41.03 -0.73
N GLN A 72 27.07 41.55 -0.42
CA GLN A 72 27.33 42.34 0.79
C GLN A 72 27.20 43.86 0.55
N ASP A 73 27.16 44.30 -0.71
CA ASP A 73 27.18 45.73 -1.08
C ASP A 73 25.76 46.28 -1.30
N ILE A 74 25.08 46.55 -0.18
CA ILE A 74 23.78 47.23 -0.17
C ILE A 74 23.88 48.67 -0.69
N PRO A 75 24.90 49.49 -0.35
CA PRO A 75 25.09 50.82 -0.92
C PRO A 75 25.24 50.84 -2.44
N GLY A 76 26.09 49.98 -3.01
CA GLY A 76 26.29 49.88 -4.46
C GLY A 76 25.04 49.40 -5.21
N ALA A 77 24.15 48.65 -4.54
CA ALA A 77 22.85 48.28 -5.10
C ALA A 77 21.84 49.44 -5.14
N TRP A 78 22.02 50.49 -4.33
CA TRP A 78 21.10 51.62 -4.17
C TRP A 78 21.83 52.98 -4.17
N PRO A 79 22.58 53.33 -5.25
CA PRO A 79 23.54 54.43 -5.26
C PRO A 79 22.94 55.82 -5.02
N ASP A 80 21.65 56.01 -5.32
CA ASP A 80 20.92 57.27 -5.09
C ASP A 80 20.35 57.39 -3.66
N THR A 81 20.62 56.43 -2.77
CA THR A 81 20.18 56.47 -1.36
C THR A 81 21.35 56.87 -0.47
N PRO A 82 21.18 57.84 0.47
CA PRO A 82 22.22 58.17 1.44
C PRO A 82 22.64 56.91 2.22
N THR A 83 23.95 56.68 2.35
CA THR A 83 24.48 55.47 3.01
C THR A 83 24.07 55.35 4.47
N GLY A 84 23.75 56.47 5.13
CA GLY A 84 23.19 56.52 6.49
C GLY A 84 21.70 56.18 6.61
N GLU A 85 20.99 55.88 5.51
CA GLU A 85 19.61 55.34 5.53
C GLU A 85 19.57 53.82 5.30
N LEU A 86 20.67 53.22 4.82
CA LEU A 86 20.73 51.81 4.43
C LEU A 86 21.21 50.91 5.57
N ALA A 87 20.44 49.85 5.85
CA ALA A 87 20.81 48.86 6.84
C ALA A 87 22.00 47.98 6.39
N GLY A 88 22.74 47.43 7.35
CA GLY A 88 23.79 46.45 7.08
C GLY A 88 23.24 45.18 6.42
N TYR A 89 24.04 44.58 5.52
CA TYR A 89 23.64 43.45 4.67
C TYR A 89 22.98 42.29 5.42
N GLY A 90 23.46 41.97 6.64
CA GLY A 90 22.92 40.88 7.45
C GLY A 90 21.44 41.05 7.80
N LEU A 91 20.96 42.27 8.05
CA LEU A 91 19.55 42.52 8.35
C LEU A 91 18.69 42.43 7.09
N VAL A 92 19.17 42.96 5.95
CA VAL A 92 18.48 42.87 4.65
C VAL A 92 18.28 41.41 4.27
N TRP A 93 19.33 40.59 4.33
CA TRP A 93 19.25 39.15 4.02
C TRP A 93 18.43 38.37 5.05
N GLY A 94 18.51 38.71 6.34
CA GLY A 94 17.67 38.09 7.38
C GLY A 94 16.18 38.32 7.14
N LEU A 95 15.80 39.55 6.78
CA LEU A 95 14.41 39.89 6.45
C LEU A 95 13.96 39.28 5.13
N PHE A 96 14.82 39.20 4.12
CA PHE A 96 14.53 38.52 2.86
C PHE A 96 14.25 37.02 3.08
N ILE A 97 15.11 36.31 3.81
CA ILE A 97 14.94 34.89 4.13
C ILE A 97 13.69 34.68 5.00
N GLY A 98 13.45 35.56 5.98
CA GLY A 98 12.25 35.52 6.82
C GLY A 98 10.95 35.69 6.02
N GLN A 99 10.89 36.67 5.11
CA GLN A 99 9.75 36.91 4.23
C GLN A 99 9.51 35.72 3.28
N LEU A 100 10.58 35.15 2.72
CA LEU A 100 10.50 33.95 1.87
C LEU A 100 9.95 32.74 2.64
N LEU A 101 10.41 32.49 3.87
CA LEU A 101 9.94 31.40 4.70
C LEU A 101 8.47 31.57 5.12
N ILE A 102 8.06 32.80 5.48
CA ILE A 102 6.66 33.13 5.76
C ILE A 102 5.78 32.86 4.52
N LEU A 103 6.24 33.26 3.32
CA LEU A 103 5.51 33.05 2.08
C LEU A 103 5.35 31.55 1.77
N ILE A 104 6.41 30.75 1.94
CA ILE A 104 6.37 29.28 1.76
C ILE A 104 5.35 28.66 2.74
N VAL A 105 5.42 28.99 4.03
CA VAL A 105 4.50 28.48 5.06
C VAL A 105 3.05 28.89 4.74
N LEU A 106 2.82 30.14 4.33
CA LEU A 106 1.51 30.63 3.93
C LEU A 106 0.98 29.89 2.69
N THR A 107 1.82 29.64 1.68
CA THR A 107 1.43 28.87 0.48
C THR A 107 1.03 27.43 0.86
N ILE A 108 1.81 26.75 1.71
CA ILE A 108 1.47 25.40 2.21
C ILE A 108 0.15 25.42 3.00
N PHE A 109 -0.04 26.41 3.88
CA PHE A 109 -1.26 26.56 4.68
C PHE A 109 -2.50 26.86 3.82
N VAL A 110 -2.38 27.74 2.83
CA VAL A 110 -3.45 28.07 1.86
C VAL A 110 -3.77 26.85 1.00
N MET A 111 -2.77 26.10 0.52
CA MET A 111 -3.00 24.86 -0.22
C MET A 111 -3.74 23.82 0.64
N GLY A 112 -3.28 23.60 1.88
CA GLY A 112 -3.89 22.66 2.82
C GLY A 112 -5.28 23.07 3.34
N THR A 113 -5.62 24.37 3.35
CA THR A 113 -6.97 24.86 3.67
C THR A 113 -7.89 24.82 2.45
N LEU A 114 -7.42 25.16 1.25
CA LEU A 114 -8.17 25.02 0.01
C LEU A 114 -8.49 23.55 -0.31
N ALA A 115 -7.57 22.62 -0.06
CA ALA A 115 -7.81 21.18 -0.19
C ALA A 115 -8.94 20.71 0.74
N ARG A 116 -8.87 21.08 2.03
CA ARG A 116 -9.92 20.78 3.02
C ARG A 116 -11.27 21.42 2.66
N TRP A 117 -11.28 22.67 2.21
CA TRP A 117 -12.50 23.38 1.82
C TRP A 117 -13.14 22.84 0.53
N ARG A 118 -12.32 22.43 -0.46
CA ARG A 118 -12.78 21.72 -1.66
C ARG A 118 -13.40 20.37 -1.30
N ALA A 119 -12.78 19.61 -0.38
CA ALA A 119 -13.33 18.34 0.11
C ALA A 119 -14.68 18.53 0.82
N VAL A 120 -14.84 19.57 1.66
CA VAL A 120 -16.12 19.89 2.31
C VAL A 120 -17.18 20.32 1.28
N ARG A 121 -16.85 21.20 0.31
CA ARG A 121 -17.78 21.60 -0.76
C ARG A 121 -18.21 20.43 -1.65
N ALA A 122 -17.32 19.46 -1.90
CA ALA A 122 -17.66 18.25 -2.64
C ALA A 122 -18.71 17.41 -1.89
N ARG A 123 -18.54 17.22 -0.57
CA ARG A 123 -19.53 16.56 0.30
C ARG A 123 -20.89 17.24 0.24
N THR A 124 -20.95 18.56 0.47
CA THR A 124 -22.23 19.31 0.45
C THR A 124 -22.90 19.31 -0.93
N ARG A 125 -22.14 19.24 -2.03
CA ARG A 125 -22.70 19.06 -3.38
C ARG A 125 -23.27 17.66 -3.60
N ALA A 126 -22.54 16.62 -3.16
CA ALA A 126 -23.01 15.24 -3.22
C ALA A 126 -24.28 15.03 -2.38
N GLU A 127 -24.33 15.59 -1.16
CA GLU A 127 -25.50 15.58 -0.28
C GLU A 127 -26.70 16.29 -0.92
N LYS A 128 -26.50 17.46 -1.54
CA LYS A 128 -27.58 18.18 -2.26
C LYS A 128 -28.08 17.42 -3.50
N LEU A 129 -27.21 16.72 -4.23
CA LEU A 129 -27.59 15.87 -5.35
C LEU A 129 -28.38 14.64 -4.87
N ALA A 130 -27.91 13.97 -3.81
CA ALA A 130 -28.61 12.85 -3.19
C ALA A 130 -29.98 13.24 -2.59
N ALA A 131 -30.09 14.43 -2.00
CA ALA A 131 -31.37 14.96 -1.52
C ALA A 131 -32.33 15.29 -2.67
N ARG A 132 -31.81 15.76 -3.81
CA ARG A 132 -32.62 16.05 -5.00
C ARG A 132 -33.12 14.77 -5.69
N ALA A 133 -32.31 13.71 -5.69
CA ALA A 133 -32.68 12.38 -6.20
C ALA A 133 -33.68 11.60 -5.32
N ARG A 134 -33.90 12.02 -4.06
CA ARG A 134 -34.90 11.41 -3.15
C ARG A 134 -36.27 12.10 -3.18
N ARG A 135 -36.46 13.14 -3.99
CA ARG A 135 -37.74 13.85 -4.08
C ARG A 135 -38.60 13.17 -5.16
N PRO A 136 -39.78 12.60 -4.84
CA PRO A 136 -40.66 12.07 -5.86
C PRO A 136 -41.13 13.19 -6.78
N GLU A 137 -41.06 12.96 -8.10
CA GLU A 137 -41.58 13.89 -9.10
C GLU A 137 -43.09 13.59 -9.31
N PRO A 138 -43.98 14.60 -9.35
CA PRO A 138 -45.39 14.36 -9.53
C PRO A 138 -45.68 13.91 -10.96
N ALA A 139 -46.57 12.91 -11.11
CA ALA A 139 -46.91 12.33 -12.39
C ALA A 139 -47.43 13.38 -13.39
N HIS A 140 -46.96 13.29 -14.63
CA HIS A 140 -47.57 13.95 -15.79
C HIS A 140 -48.15 12.88 -16.71
N GLU A 141 -49.35 13.14 -17.23
CA GLU A 141 -50.05 12.25 -18.15
C GLU A 141 -49.33 12.18 -19.50
N ALA A 142 -49.31 10.98 -20.11
CA ALA A 142 -48.87 10.76 -21.48
C ALA A 142 -50.07 10.34 -22.34
N PRO A 143 -50.28 10.95 -23.53
CA PRO A 143 -51.43 10.65 -24.37
C PRO A 143 -51.27 9.35 -25.19
N ALA A 144 -52.40 8.81 -25.65
CA ALA A 144 -52.52 7.50 -26.27
C ALA A 144 -51.76 7.36 -27.61
N HIS A 145 -51.34 6.12 -27.90
CA HIS A 145 -51.04 5.64 -29.25
C HIS A 145 -51.86 4.37 -29.52
N GLU A 146 -52.62 4.39 -30.62
CA GLU A 146 -53.41 3.26 -31.09
C GLU A 146 -52.52 2.25 -31.82
N THR A 147 -52.87 0.96 -31.76
CA THR A 147 -52.35 -0.05 -32.67
C THR A 147 -53.45 -1.10 -32.90
N PRO A 148 -53.85 -1.42 -34.14
CA PRO A 148 -55.00 -2.30 -34.38
C PRO A 148 -54.68 -3.76 -34.03
N ALA A 149 -55.65 -4.46 -33.47
CA ALA A 149 -55.55 -5.88 -33.14
C ALA A 149 -55.67 -6.79 -34.37
N HIS A 150 -55.12 -7.99 -34.27
CA HIS A 150 -55.55 -9.16 -35.06
C HIS A 150 -56.13 -10.21 -34.12
N GLU A 151 -57.14 -10.93 -34.61
CA GLU A 151 -58.16 -11.60 -33.82
C GLU A 151 -58.05 -13.13 -33.89
N VAL A 152 -58.10 -13.82 -32.74
CA VAL A 152 -58.38 -15.26 -32.63
C VAL A 152 -59.21 -15.51 -31.34
N PRO A 153 -60.27 -16.35 -31.33
CA PRO A 153 -61.41 -16.14 -30.41
C PRO A 153 -61.56 -17.15 -29.24
N ILE A 154 -62.06 -16.64 -28.08
CA ILE A 154 -63.18 -17.15 -27.22
C ILE A 154 -63.04 -18.58 -26.58
N PRO A 155 -63.40 -18.87 -25.29
CA PRO A 155 -64.54 -18.31 -24.51
C PRO A 155 -64.33 -17.92 -23.01
N ARG A 156 -65.29 -17.13 -22.51
CA ARG A 156 -65.73 -16.92 -21.10
C ARG A 156 -66.85 -17.94 -20.76
N PRO A 157 -67.27 -18.22 -19.49
CA PRO A 157 -67.55 -17.27 -18.38
C PRO A 157 -66.90 -17.75 -17.04
N ALA A 158 -67.25 -17.36 -15.80
CA ALA A 158 -68.25 -16.43 -15.23
C ALA A 158 -67.72 -15.79 -13.90
N PRO A 159 -68.33 -14.72 -13.35
CA PRO A 159 -67.92 -14.08 -12.09
C PRO A 159 -68.93 -14.24 -10.93
N GLU A 160 -68.50 -14.16 -9.66
CA GLU A 160 -69.34 -13.77 -8.49
C GLU A 160 -68.47 -13.44 -7.22
N PRO A 161 -68.98 -12.88 -6.10
CA PRO A 161 -68.68 -11.46 -5.80
C PRO A 161 -68.11 -11.15 -4.39
N GLN A 162 -68.03 -9.86 -4.05
CA GLN A 162 -67.42 -9.26 -2.85
C GLN A 162 -68.13 -9.59 -1.51
N PRO A 163 -67.41 -9.64 -0.37
CA PRO A 163 -68.00 -9.80 0.97
C PRO A 163 -67.93 -8.53 1.86
N GLN A 164 -69.05 -8.15 2.48
CA GLN A 164 -69.18 -7.38 3.74
C GLN A 164 -70.60 -7.67 4.34
N PRO A 165 -70.93 -7.30 5.60
CA PRO A 165 -70.35 -7.82 6.84
C PRO A 165 -71.43 -8.16 7.92
N GLN A 166 -71.16 -9.00 8.93
CA GLN A 166 -71.73 -8.88 10.31
C GLN A 166 -71.28 -9.98 11.32
N GLN A 167 -71.39 -9.65 12.61
CA GLN A 167 -71.23 -10.46 13.84
C GLN A 167 -72.59 -10.52 14.59
N PRO A 168 -72.78 -11.19 15.75
CA PRO A 168 -72.28 -12.49 16.27
C PRO A 168 -73.42 -13.37 16.90
N LEU A 169 -73.06 -14.38 17.74
CA LEU A 169 -73.81 -15.18 18.77
C LEU A 169 -73.97 -16.68 18.42
N SER A 170 -73.24 -17.62 19.08
CA SER A 170 -73.56 -18.37 20.34
C SER A 170 -74.45 -19.63 20.09
N VAL A 171 -74.36 -20.82 20.75
CA VAL A 171 -73.88 -21.28 22.08
C VAL A 171 -73.45 -22.79 22.05
N THR A 172 -72.68 -23.30 23.04
CA THR A 172 -72.51 -24.72 23.53
C THR A 172 -71.84 -25.78 22.62
N ALA A 173 -70.65 -26.38 22.88
CA ALA A 173 -70.07 -27.12 24.04
C ALA A 173 -70.48 -28.62 24.11
N PRO A 174 -69.67 -29.59 24.65
CA PRO A 174 -68.54 -29.44 25.60
C PRO A 174 -67.23 -30.24 25.30
N LEU A 175 -66.25 -30.12 26.22
CA LEU A 175 -64.89 -30.71 26.27
C LEU A 175 -64.87 -32.21 26.69
N PRO A 176 -63.71 -32.91 26.62
CA PRO A 176 -62.83 -33.00 27.81
C PRO A 176 -61.35 -32.59 27.65
N GLN A 177 -60.67 -32.52 28.80
CA GLN A 177 -59.32 -32.02 29.10
C GLN A 177 -58.82 -32.82 30.36
N VAL A 178 -57.55 -32.89 30.82
CA VAL A 178 -56.23 -32.27 30.54
C VAL A 178 -55.17 -33.44 30.56
N PRO A 179 -53.88 -33.40 31.02
CA PRO A 179 -52.94 -32.32 31.37
C PRO A 179 -51.54 -32.39 30.70
N GLN A 180 -50.85 -31.23 30.67
CA GLN A 180 -49.40 -31.14 30.56
C GLN A 180 -48.80 -30.88 31.95
N THR A 181 -47.63 -31.48 32.23
CA THR A 181 -46.83 -31.20 33.44
C THR A 181 -45.43 -30.75 33.00
N PRO A 182 -44.86 -29.66 33.55
CA PRO A 182 -43.54 -29.17 33.16
C PRO A 182 -42.42 -29.81 34.01
N ALA A 183 -41.41 -30.41 33.36
CA ALA A 183 -40.18 -30.84 34.02
C ALA A 183 -38.97 -30.85 33.06
N GLU A 184 -37.87 -30.28 33.57
CA GLU A 184 -36.44 -30.52 33.31
C GLU A 184 -35.87 -30.79 31.90
N GLN A 185 -34.79 -30.06 31.60
CA GLN A 185 -33.91 -30.25 30.45
C GLN A 185 -33.01 -31.47 30.66
N GLN A 186 -33.06 -32.49 29.80
CA GLN A 186 -31.99 -33.50 29.67
C GLN A 186 -31.96 -34.20 28.30
N HIS A 187 -30.84 -34.00 27.59
CA HIS A 187 -30.18 -34.83 26.56
C HIS A 187 -30.99 -35.66 25.54
N ALA A 188 -30.81 -35.32 24.25
CA ALA A 188 -30.71 -36.28 23.14
C ALA A 188 -29.77 -35.71 22.05
N PRO A 189 -28.71 -36.41 21.59
CA PRO A 189 -27.77 -35.87 20.61
C PRO A 189 -28.28 -35.94 19.16
N GLN A 190 -27.96 -34.93 18.35
CA GLN A 190 -28.04 -35.02 16.88
C GLN A 190 -26.80 -35.76 16.33
N PRO A 191 -26.90 -36.50 15.22
CA PRO A 191 -25.85 -37.42 14.77
C PRO A 191 -24.61 -36.70 14.24
N GLN A 192 -23.44 -37.10 14.73
CA GLN A 192 -22.13 -36.66 14.26
C GLN A 192 -21.73 -37.38 12.95
N PRO A 193 -21.00 -36.73 12.03
CA PRO A 193 -20.27 -37.42 10.96
C PRO A 193 -19.22 -38.37 11.53
N ALA A 194 -19.00 -39.51 10.86
CA ALA A 194 -18.16 -40.58 11.35
C ALA A 194 -16.68 -40.16 11.57
N THR A 195 -16.10 -40.64 12.66
CA THR A 195 -14.69 -40.46 13.01
C THR A 195 -13.76 -41.21 12.05
N LEU A 196 -12.84 -40.49 11.41
CA LEU A 196 -11.76 -41.07 10.63
C LEU A 196 -10.57 -41.40 11.55
N GLY A 197 -10.03 -42.62 11.44
CA GLY A 197 -8.62 -42.97 11.72
C GLY A 197 -8.07 -42.73 13.13
N ALA A 198 -7.62 -43.80 13.79
CA ALA A 198 -6.91 -43.71 15.07
C ALA A 198 -5.69 -42.77 15.01
N ARG A 199 -5.67 -41.73 15.86
CA ARG A 199 -4.48 -40.91 16.10
C ARG A 199 -3.43 -41.75 16.84
N THR A 200 -2.27 -41.96 16.23
CA THR A 200 -1.13 -42.67 16.82
C THR A 200 0.06 -41.74 16.95
N GLY A 201 0.56 -41.53 18.18
CA GLY A 201 1.74 -40.72 18.46
C GLY A 201 1.42 -39.54 19.39
N GLY A 202 1.90 -39.60 20.64
CA GLY A 202 1.64 -38.61 21.67
C GLY A 202 2.54 -37.37 21.61
N TRP A 203 2.57 -36.67 20.46
CA TRP A 203 3.34 -35.42 20.28
C TRP A 203 2.47 -34.19 19.96
N GLU A 204 1.17 -34.37 19.74
CA GLU A 204 0.23 -33.26 19.55
C GLU A 204 -0.34 -32.77 20.89
N THR A 205 0.46 -31.97 21.60
CA THR A 205 -0.12 -30.85 22.35
C THR A 205 -0.23 -29.66 21.38
N PRO A 206 -1.38 -29.41 20.73
CA PRO A 206 -1.62 -28.10 20.16
C PRO A 206 -1.57 -27.12 21.33
N ARG A 207 -0.52 -26.28 21.42
CA ARG A 207 -0.35 -25.35 22.55
C ARG A 207 -1.63 -24.52 22.70
N PRO A 208 -2.40 -24.68 23.80
CA PRO A 208 -3.58 -23.86 24.06
C PRO A 208 -3.20 -22.51 24.69
N GLU A 209 -1.91 -22.27 24.91
CA GLU A 209 -1.37 -20.98 25.27
C GLU A 209 -1.26 -20.14 23.99
N GLY A 210 -1.97 -19.01 23.99
CA GLY A 210 -2.39 -18.23 22.82
C GLY A 210 -1.42 -18.14 21.65
N ALA A 211 -1.93 -18.41 20.44
CA ALA A 211 -1.19 -18.20 19.19
C ALA A 211 -0.76 -16.74 18.95
N VAL A 212 -1.30 -15.79 19.73
CA VAL A 212 -0.93 -14.36 19.70
C VAL A 212 -0.64 -13.84 21.11
N HIS A 213 0.64 -13.56 21.40
CA HIS A 213 1.04 -12.88 22.64
C HIS A 213 1.32 -11.40 22.41
N TYR A 214 1.01 -10.57 23.42
CA TYR A 214 1.28 -9.15 23.44
C TYR A 214 2.30 -8.80 24.52
N GLY A 215 3.37 -8.08 24.18
CA GLY A 215 4.39 -7.71 25.16
C GLY A 215 5.51 -6.80 24.65
N ALA A 216 6.22 -6.22 25.61
CA ALA A 216 7.48 -5.52 25.36
C ALA A 216 8.58 -6.48 24.88
N PRO A 217 9.66 -6.01 24.25
CA PRO A 217 10.75 -6.87 23.76
C PRO A 217 11.32 -7.82 24.80
N ALA A 218 11.46 -7.38 26.06
CA ALA A 218 11.93 -8.21 27.18
C ALA A 218 11.00 -9.40 27.52
N THR A 219 9.70 -9.31 27.20
CA THR A 219 8.73 -10.40 27.36
C THR A 219 8.69 -11.29 26.12
N ARG A 220 8.74 -10.71 24.92
CA ARG A 220 8.67 -11.46 23.66
C ARG A 220 9.93 -12.29 23.38
N HIS A 221 11.12 -11.74 23.63
CA HIS A 221 12.39 -12.38 23.34
C HIS A 221 12.57 -13.80 23.96
N PRO A 222 12.31 -14.03 25.27
CA PRO A 222 12.40 -15.39 25.83
C PRO A 222 11.33 -16.33 25.26
N ILE A 223 10.11 -15.85 24.97
CA ILE A 223 9.05 -16.65 24.35
C ILE A 223 9.46 -17.09 22.93
N ALA A 224 9.95 -16.17 22.11
CA ALA A 224 10.48 -16.46 20.77
C ALA A 224 11.64 -17.48 20.84
N THR A 225 12.61 -17.22 21.71
CA THR A 225 13.80 -18.07 21.89
C THR A 225 13.44 -19.49 22.32
N GLN A 226 12.47 -19.65 23.23
CA GLN A 226 12.00 -20.96 23.66
C GLN A 226 11.25 -21.68 22.53
N ALA A 227 10.34 -21.00 21.83
CA ALA A 227 9.60 -21.60 20.71
C ALA A 227 10.49 -22.07 19.56
N ILE A 228 11.59 -21.36 19.26
CA ILE A 228 12.58 -21.78 18.25
C ILE A 228 13.37 -23.02 18.71
N ARG A 229 13.61 -23.16 20.02
CA ARG A 229 14.29 -24.33 20.62
C ARG A 229 13.37 -25.56 20.71
N ASP A 230 12.08 -25.34 20.95
CA ASP A 230 11.04 -26.39 21.02
C ASP A 230 10.62 -26.90 19.64
N ALA A 231 10.89 -26.15 18.56
CA ALA A 231 10.56 -26.59 17.21
C ALA A 231 11.42 -27.80 16.82
N GLU A 232 10.85 -28.99 16.72
CA GLU A 232 11.60 -30.17 16.27
C GLU A 232 11.77 -30.20 14.74
N GLY A 233 10.75 -29.71 14.01
CA GLY A 233 10.72 -29.60 12.55
C GLY A 233 11.40 -28.33 11.99
N PRO A 234 11.15 -28.03 10.70
CA PRO A 234 11.63 -26.81 10.06
C PRO A 234 10.98 -25.55 10.68
N ALA A 235 11.65 -24.41 10.58
CA ALA A 235 11.19 -23.15 11.17
C ALA A 235 11.37 -21.91 10.27
N LEU A 236 10.40 -21.00 10.35
CA LEU A 236 10.48 -19.63 9.82
C LEU A 236 10.46 -18.67 11.01
N VAL A 237 11.50 -17.85 11.15
CA VAL A 237 11.64 -16.89 12.26
C VAL A 237 11.66 -15.48 11.68
N VAL A 238 10.64 -14.67 11.96
CA VAL A 238 10.67 -13.22 11.73
C VAL A 238 11.04 -12.54 13.05
N THR A 239 11.97 -11.59 13.07
CA THR A 239 12.27 -10.81 14.29
C THR A 239 12.93 -9.46 13.99
N SER A 240 12.71 -8.49 14.89
CA SER A 240 13.48 -7.24 14.96
C SER A 240 14.70 -7.30 15.86
N ASN A 241 14.93 -8.43 16.53
CA ASN A 241 15.98 -8.57 17.54
C ASN A 241 17.06 -9.58 17.08
N PRO A 242 18.25 -9.11 16.63
CA PRO A 242 19.36 -9.99 16.24
C PRO A 242 19.83 -10.96 17.32
N ALA A 243 19.57 -10.68 18.61
CA ALA A 243 19.87 -11.63 19.68
C ALA A 243 19.09 -12.94 19.53
N VAL A 244 17.83 -12.90 19.08
CA VAL A 244 17.03 -14.13 18.83
C VAL A 244 17.73 -15.05 17.83
N TRP A 245 18.37 -14.49 16.79
CA TRP A 245 19.19 -15.28 15.86
C TRP A 245 20.47 -15.80 16.55
N GLN A 246 21.23 -14.94 17.24
CA GLN A 246 22.46 -15.35 17.94
C GLN A 246 22.22 -16.48 18.96
N ASP A 247 21.16 -16.38 19.76
CA ASP A 247 20.86 -17.27 20.88
C ASP A 247 20.27 -18.63 20.46
N THR A 248 19.95 -18.81 19.17
CA THR A 248 19.27 -20.01 18.66
C THR A 248 19.93 -20.64 17.42
N LYS A 249 20.69 -19.90 16.60
CA LYS A 249 21.31 -20.39 15.36
C LYS A 249 22.13 -21.67 15.55
N ASP A 250 22.93 -21.76 16.62
CA ASP A 250 23.85 -22.89 16.84
C ASP A 250 23.13 -24.13 17.42
N ALA A 251 21.92 -23.95 17.96
CA ALA A 251 21.04 -25.06 18.29
C ALA A 251 20.31 -25.55 17.02
N ARG A 252 19.78 -24.63 16.21
CA ARG A 252 19.10 -24.94 14.94
C ARG A 252 20.00 -25.64 13.93
N ALA A 253 21.27 -25.23 13.84
CA ALA A 253 22.27 -25.83 12.96
C ALA A 253 22.60 -27.30 13.25
N LYS A 254 22.12 -27.85 14.39
CA LYS A 254 22.22 -29.28 14.72
C LYS A 254 21.05 -30.12 14.17
N LEU A 255 19.97 -29.46 13.75
CA LEU A 255 18.75 -30.11 13.24
C LEU A 255 18.63 -30.01 11.72
N GLY A 256 19.08 -28.90 11.14
CA GLY A 256 19.05 -28.67 9.69
C GLY A 256 19.83 -27.42 9.27
N PRO A 257 19.84 -27.06 7.97
CA PRO A 257 20.54 -25.87 7.50
C PRO A 257 19.94 -24.59 8.07
N VAL A 258 20.79 -23.62 8.42
CA VAL A 258 20.36 -22.32 8.95
C VAL A 258 20.69 -21.22 7.94
N HIS A 259 19.65 -20.50 7.51
CA HIS A 259 19.74 -19.37 6.59
C HIS A 259 19.26 -18.09 7.25
N VAL A 260 19.84 -16.96 6.86
CA VAL A 260 19.41 -15.64 7.32
C VAL A 260 19.26 -14.69 6.14
N TYR A 261 18.05 -14.16 5.97
CA TYR A 261 17.76 -13.03 5.11
C TYR A 261 17.73 -11.76 5.97
N ASP A 262 18.80 -10.99 5.88
CA ASP A 262 19.04 -9.76 6.64
C ASP A 262 19.60 -8.70 5.67
N PRO A 263 18.72 -8.07 4.86
CA PRO A 263 19.14 -7.12 3.83
C PRO A 263 19.73 -5.83 4.41
N THR A 264 19.51 -5.56 5.70
CA THR A 264 19.97 -4.38 6.45
C THR A 264 21.26 -4.61 7.25
N HIS A 265 21.77 -5.85 7.33
CA HIS A 265 23.00 -6.23 8.04
C HIS A 265 22.95 -6.04 9.58
N LEU A 266 21.83 -6.41 10.21
CA LEU A 266 21.62 -6.36 11.66
C LEU A 266 22.25 -7.55 12.41
N CYS A 267 22.43 -8.70 11.75
CA CYS A 267 23.07 -9.90 12.31
C CYS A 267 24.58 -9.92 12.02
N ASP A 268 25.41 -10.29 12.99
CA ASP A 268 26.85 -10.44 12.80
C ASP A 268 27.20 -11.76 12.09
N THR A 269 27.14 -11.75 10.75
CA THR A 269 27.55 -12.86 9.89
C THR A 269 27.84 -12.38 8.46
N PRO A 270 28.87 -12.92 7.79
CA PRO A 270 29.08 -12.70 6.35
C PRO A 270 28.15 -13.57 5.48
N ALA A 271 27.59 -14.66 6.02
CA ALA A 271 26.74 -15.59 5.29
C ALA A 271 25.28 -15.13 5.36
N ARG A 272 24.82 -14.45 4.31
CA ARG A 272 23.43 -14.00 4.14
C ARG A 272 22.84 -14.58 2.86
N LEU A 273 21.58 -15.00 2.94
CA LEU A 273 20.78 -15.48 1.82
C LEU A 273 20.44 -14.29 0.90
N HIS A 274 20.64 -14.43 -0.41
CA HIS A 274 20.09 -13.52 -1.40
C HIS A 274 18.75 -14.05 -1.92
N TRP A 275 17.72 -13.21 -1.98
CA TRP A 275 16.39 -13.59 -2.44
C TRP A 275 15.87 -12.59 -3.47
N SER A 276 15.61 -13.06 -4.70
CA SER A 276 15.08 -12.21 -5.75
C SER A 276 13.55 -12.15 -5.71
N PRO A 277 12.93 -10.96 -5.52
CA PRO A 277 11.47 -10.86 -5.44
C PRO A 277 10.74 -11.17 -6.76
N THR A 278 11.44 -11.20 -7.89
CA THR A 278 10.89 -11.62 -9.20
C THR A 278 10.79 -13.14 -9.35
N ALA A 279 11.42 -13.93 -8.49
CA ALA A 279 11.39 -15.40 -8.59
C ALA A 279 9.96 -15.96 -8.45
N GLY A 280 9.58 -16.83 -9.38
CA GLY A 280 8.26 -17.45 -9.46
C GLY A 280 7.16 -16.56 -10.06
N CYS A 281 7.45 -15.29 -10.37
CA CYS A 281 6.47 -14.34 -10.92
C CYS A 281 6.18 -14.57 -12.42
N GLU A 282 6.71 -15.63 -13.02
CA GLU A 282 6.29 -16.14 -14.32
C GLU A 282 4.81 -16.56 -14.33
N THR A 283 4.24 -16.92 -13.17
CA THR A 283 2.78 -17.12 -13.02
C THR A 283 2.07 -15.86 -12.54
N LYS A 284 0.85 -15.61 -13.03
CA LYS A 284 0.06 -14.41 -12.71
C LYS A 284 -0.34 -14.38 -11.23
N GLU A 285 -0.58 -15.56 -10.66
CA GLU A 285 -0.99 -15.81 -9.28
C GLU A 285 0.15 -15.45 -8.32
N THR A 286 1.36 -15.97 -8.56
CA THR A 286 2.54 -15.64 -7.75
C THR A 286 2.92 -14.16 -7.92
N ALA A 287 2.87 -13.61 -9.13
CA ALA A 287 3.13 -12.19 -9.36
C ALA A 287 2.13 -11.28 -8.60
N LYS A 288 0.85 -11.67 -8.54
CA LYS A 288 -0.18 -10.97 -7.75
C LYS A 288 0.10 -11.06 -6.25
N ALA A 289 0.29 -12.26 -5.70
CA ALA A 289 0.57 -12.45 -4.27
C ALA A 289 1.85 -11.71 -3.86
N ARG A 290 2.91 -11.76 -4.69
CA ARG A 290 4.15 -11.01 -4.51
C ARG A 290 3.91 -9.50 -4.45
N ALA A 291 3.13 -8.95 -5.39
CA ALA A 291 2.81 -7.53 -5.41
C ALA A 291 1.98 -7.09 -4.19
N GLN A 292 1.02 -7.92 -3.77
CA GLN A 292 0.22 -7.68 -2.58
C GLN A 292 1.08 -7.64 -1.31
N ALA A 293 1.97 -8.61 -1.12
CA ALA A 293 2.88 -8.67 0.03
C ALA A 293 3.91 -7.52 0.03
N LEU A 294 4.47 -7.13 -1.13
CA LEU A 294 5.35 -5.96 -1.25
C LEU A 294 4.63 -4.64 -0.94
N LEU A 295 3.36 -4.49 -1.31
CA LEU A 295 2.60 -3.26 -1.06
C LEU A 295 2.00 -3.20 0.35
N ALA A 296 1.81 -4.34 1.02
CA ALA A 296 1.11 -4.41 2.32
C ALA A 296 1.62 -3.42 3.39
N PRO A 297 2.94 -3.20 3.57
CA PRO A 297 3.44 -2.19 4.51
C PRO A 297 2.94 -0.77 4.26
N VAL A 298 2.82 -0.37 2.99
CA VAL A 298 2.50 1.00 2.57
C VAL A 298 1.04 1.18 2.14
N ARG A 299 0.27 0.09 2.01
CA ARG A 299 -1.09 0.11 1.42
C ARG A 299 -2.02 1.04 2.21
N PRO A 300 -2.70 1.99 1.55
CA PRO A 300 -3.75 2.80 2.19
C PRO A 300 -4.89 1.91 2.70
N THR A 301 -5.34 2.14 3.92
CA THR A 301 -6.47 1.39 4.53
C THR A 301 -7.82 2.07 4.36
N ALA A 302 -7.85 3.35 3.95
CA ALA A 302 -9.09 4.08 3.77
C ALA A 302 -9.83 3.62 2.50
N LYS A 303 -11.13 3.34 2.62
CA LYS A 303 -11.96 2.82 1.50
C LYS A 303 -11.98 3.73 0.26
N ILE A 304 -11.74 5.04 0.43
CA ILE A 304 -11.65 6.01 -0.67
C ILE A 304 -10.41 5.81 -1.56
N ASP A 305 -9.33 5.24 -1.02
CA ASP A 305 -8.05 5.05 -1.71
C ASP A 305 -7.91 3.65 -2.32
N GLN A 306 -8.91 2.78 -2.20
CA GLN A 306 -8.85 1.39 -2.70
C GLN A 306 -8.54 1.32 -4.19
N ALA A 307 -9.19 2.17 -5.02
CA ALA A 307 -8.91 2.22 -6.45
C ALA A 307 -7.44 2.59 -6.76
N VAL A 308 -6.79 3.41 -5.93
CA VAL A 308 -5.35 3.71 -6.05
C VAL A 308 -4.52 2.47 -5.70
N ALA A 309 -4.86 1.79 -4.60
CA ALA A 309 -4.18 0.57 -4.16
C ALA A 309 -4.28 -0.57 -5.19
N ASP A 310 -5.46 -0.77 -5.79
CA ASP A 310 -5.69 -1.77 -6.84
C ASP A 310 -4.95 -1.44 -8.14
N THR A 311 -4.82 -0.13 -8.45
CA THR A 311 -3.98 0.34 -9.56
C THR A 311 -2.50 0.05 -9.26
N ALA A 312 -2.02 0.33 -8.05
CA ALA A 312 -0.63 0.06 -7.64
C ALA A 312 -0.29 -1.43 -7.66
N GLU A 313 -1.21 -2.28 -7.19
CA GLU A 313 -1.10 -3.75 -7.28
C GLU A 313 -1.02 -4.22 -8.73
N THR A 314 -1.85 -3.63 -9.61
CA THR A 314 -1.87 -3.95 -11.05
C THR A 314 -0.58 -3.52 -11.75
N LEU A 315 -0.04 -2.34 -11.44
CA LEU A 315 1.26 -1.90 -11.94
C LEU A 315 2.37 -2.87 -11.47
N LEU A 316 2.49 -3.08 -10.15
CA LEU A 316 3.58 -3.85 -9.57
C LEU A 316 3.57 -5.32 -10.00
N ARG A 317 2.42 -6.00 -10.02
CA ARG A 317 2.37 -7.41 -10.49
C ARG A 317 2.72 -7.54 -11.96
N SER A 318 2.32 -6.56 -12.78
CA SER A 318 2.63 -6.54 -14.21
C SER A 318 4.13 -6.34 -14.44
N TYR A 319 4.77 -5.47 -13.65
CA TYR A 319 6.22 -5.27 -13.66
C TYR A 319 6.99 -6.50 -13.16
N LEU A 320 6.54 -7.15 -12.08
CA LEU A 320 7.15 -8.39 -11.58
C LEU A 320 7.05 -9.52 -12.61
N HIS A 321 5.89 -9.67 -13.24
CA HIS A 321 5.66 -10.68 -14.27
C HIS A 321 6.50 -10.43 -15.53
N ALA A 322 6.52 -9.19 -16.03
CA ALA A 322 7.36 -8.78 -17.15
C ALA A 322 8.85 -9.02 -16.87
N ALA A 323 9.30 -8.72 -15.64
CA ALA A 323 10.68 -8.95 -15.24
C ALA A 323 11.02 -10.44 -15.17
N ALA A 324 10.16 -11.27 -14.58
CA ALA A 324 10.39 -12.70 -14.44
C ALA A 324 10.48 -13.41 -15.80
N ILE A 325 9.51 -13.19 -16.70
CA ILE A 325 9.49 -13.88 -18.01
C ILE A 325 10.67 -13.48 -18.93
N GLU A 326 11.26 -12.30 -18.72
CA GLU A 326 12.42 -11.79 -19.45
C GLU A 326 13.75 -11.92 -18.66
N ALA A 327 13.74 -12.69 -17.56
CA ALA A 327 14.90 -12.91 -16.68
C ALA A 327 15.58 -11.62 -16.15
N ARG A 328 14.81 -10.53 -15.99
CA ARG A 328 15.27 -9.26 -15.43
C ARG A 328 15.24 -9.27 -13.90
N THR A 329 16.23 -8.61 -13.31
CA THR A 329 16.32 -8.40 -11.85
C THR A 329 15.35 -7.33 -11.35
N ILE A 330 15.12 -7.30 -10.02
CA ILE A 330 14.32 -6.27 -9.33
C ILE A 330 14.73 -4.83 -9.66
N ARG A 331 15.97 -4.60 -10.12
CA ARG A 331 16.49 -3.29 -10.52
C ARG A 331 15.69 -2.68 -11.69
N HIS A 332 15.13 -3.52 -12.57
CA HIS A 332 14.23 -3.09 -13.65
C HIS A 332 12.84 -2.76 -13.12
N VAL A 333 12.27 -3.63 -12.27
CA VAL A 333 10.98 -3.39 -11.58
C VAL A 333 11.02 -2.06 -10.83
N HIS A 334 12.09 -1.81 -10.06
CA HIS A 334 12.27 -0.53 -9.37
C HIS A 334 12.28 0.66 -10.34
N ARG A 335 13.02 0.58 -11.45
CA ARG A 335 13.05 1.63 -12.48
C ARG A 335 11.66 1.90 -13.09
N TRP A 336 10.90 0.86 -13.37
CA TRP A 336 9.52 0.96 -13.87
C TRP A 336 8.57 1.56 -12.82
N CYS A 337 8.73 1.24 -11.53
CA CYS A 337 8.01 1.89 -10.42
C CYS A 337 8.37 3.38 -10.27
N GLN A 338 9.57 3.81 -10.68
CA GLN A 338 9.93 5.24 -10.78
C GLN A 338 9.38 5.93 -12.06
N GLY A 339 8.49 5.26 -12.83
CA GLY A 339 7.93 5.80 -14.08
C GLY A 339 8.91 5.82 -15.27
N SER A 340 10.14 5.36 -15.08
CA SER A 340 11.17 5.32 -16.12
C SER A 340 11.10 4.02 -16.91
N GLN A 341 11.21 4.08 -18.24
CA GLN A 341 11.24 2.89 -19.12
C GLN A 341 10.00 1.96 -19.02
N VAL A 342 8.86 2.44 -18.53
CA VAL A 342 7.63 1.64 -18.33
C VAL A 342 7.14 0.95 -19.61
N GLN A 343 7.37 1.57 -20.77
CA GLN A 343 7.02 1.01 -22.07
C GLN A 343 7.79 -0.28 -22.41
N ASP A 344 8.95 -0.52 -21.80
CA ASP A 344 9.67 -1.79 -21.97
C ASP A 344 8.88 -2.95 -21.34
N ALA A 345 8.32 -2.77 -20.14
CA ALA A 345 7.47 -3.78 -19.51
C ALA A 345 6.21 -4.06 -20.35
N VAL A 346 5.56 -3.01 -20.86
CA VAL A 346 4.41 -3.12 -21.78
C VAL A 346 4.77 -3.91 -23.04
N LYS A 347 5.91 -3.59 -23.67
CA LYS A 347 6.42 -4.30 -24.85
C LYS A 347 6.68 -5.77 -24.54
N THR A 348 7.35 -6.08 -23.44
CA THR A 348 7.63 -7.45 -23.00
C THR A 348 6.34 -8.25 -22.80
N LEU A 349 5.34 -7.71 -22.08
CA LEU A 349 4.04 -8.37 -21.90
C LEU A 349 3.26 -8.55 -23.21
N ARG A 350 3.46 -7.67 -24.21
CA ARG A 350 2.81 -7.75 -25.52
C ARG A 350 3.44 -8.79 -26.44
N THR A 351 4.76 -8.98 -26.39
CA THR A 351 5.49 -9.78 -27.39
C THR A 351 6.06 -11.09 -26.87
N HIS A 352 6.20 -11.26 -25.55
CA HIS A 352 6.85 -12.45 -25.00
C HIS A 352 5.88 -13.65 -24.96
N PRO A 353 6.25 -14.84 -25.48
CA PRO A 353 5.32 -15.97 -25.62
C PRO A 353 4.86 -16.57 -24.28
N LYS A 354 5.56 -16.29 -23.17
CA LYS A 354 5.15 -16.70 -21.81
C LYS A 354 4.34 -15.62 -21.07
N ALA A 355 3.99 -14.49 -21.69
CA ALA A 355 3.21 -13.45 -21.04
C ALA A 355 1.77 -13.94 -20.79
N ALA A 356 1.25 -13.70 -19.59
CA ALA A 356 -0.12 -14.06 -19.23
C ALA A 356 -1.12 -13.32 -20.15
N PRO A 357 -2.15 -14.01 -20.70
CA PRO A 357 -3.12 -13.39 -21.61
C PRO A 357 -3.74 -12.11 -21.04
N GLY A 358 -3.81 -11.07 -21.87
CA GLY A 358 -4.37 -9.76 -21.50
C GLY A 358 -3.48 -8.87 -20.62
N SER A 359 -2.37 -9.37 -20.06
CA SER A 359 -1.52 -8.61 -19.12
C SER A 359 -0.97 -7.30 -19.68
N ALA A 360 -0.62 -7.24 -20.97
CA ALA A 360 -0.19 -6.01 -21.64
C ALA A 360 -1.28 -4.94 -21.68
N GLY A 361 -2.50 -5.30 -22.08
CA GLY A 361 -3.62 -4.37 -22.15
C GLY A 361 -4.10 -3.94 -20.75
N GLU A 362 -4.01 -4.82 -19.77
CA GLU A 362 -4.28 -4.54 -18.36
C GLU A 362 -3.29 -3.50 -17.79
N LEU A 363 -2.00 -3.64 -18.09
CA LEU A 363 -0.98 -2.65 -17.74
C LEU A 363 -1.18 -1.32 -18.47
N GLU A 364 -1.45 -1.33 -19.79
CA GLU A 364 -1.72 -0.11 -20.56
C GLU A 364 -2.94 0.65 -20.07
N ALA A 365 -4.03 -0.06 -19.72
CA ALA A 365 -5.22 0.55 -19.14
C ALA A 365 -4.90 1.24 -17.81
N ALA A 366 -4.14 0.60 -16.92
CA ALA A 366 -3.69 1.18 -15.66
C ALA A 366 -2.79 2.43 -15.86
N LEU A 367 -2.02 2.48 -16.94
CA LEU A 367 -1.12 3.60 -17.28
C LEU A 367 -1.79 4.77 -18.03
N THR A 368 -3.01 4.59 -18.54
CA THR A 368 -3.65 5.58 -19.42
C THR A 368 -5.04 6.06 -18.95
N ALA A 369 -5.85 5.21 -18.32
CA ALA A 369 -7.26 5.51 -18.07
C ALA A 369 -7.50 6.66 -17.06
N HIS A 370 -6.67 6.77 -16.03
CA HIS A 370 -6.86 7.76 -14.95
C HIS A 370 -5.51 8.35 -14.49
N PRO A 371 -5.03 9.44 -15.10
CA PRO A 371 -3.70 10.00 -14.83
C PRO A 371 -3.42 10.27 -13.34
N GLU A 372 -4.29 10.99 -12.63
CA GLU A 372 -4.10 11.29 -11.20
C GLU A 372 -4.00 10.01 -10.34
N ARG A 373 -4.85 9.01 -10.62
CA ARG A 373 -4.85 7.73 -9.88
C ARG A 373 -3.58 6.93 -10.16
N ARG A 374 -3.14 6.89 -11.42
CA ARG A 374 -1.88 6.27 -11.86
C ARG A 374 -0.69 6.93 -11.17
N ASP A 375 -0.66 8.25 -11.10
CA ASP A 375 0.50 8.99 -10.56
C ASP A 375 0.66 8.71 -9.05
N ILE A 376 -0.46 8.69 -8.29
CA ILE A 376 -0.45 8.30 -6.87
C ILE A 376 -0.12 6.81 -6.71
N ALA A 377 -0.62 5.94 -7.59
CA ALA A 377 -0.31 4.50 -7.56
C ALA A 377 1.16 4.22 -7.89
N GLN A 378 1.76 4.95 -8.82
CA GLN A 378 3.16 4.87 -9.17
C GLN A 378 4.04 5.30 -7.99
N GLU A 379 3.74 6.46 -7.38
CA GLU A 379 4.36 6.93 -6.13
C GLU A 379 4.29 5.86 -5.01
N LEU A 380 3.15 5.18 -4.86
CA LEU A 380 3.00 4.09 -3.89
C LEU A 380 3.93 2.91 -4.20
N THR A 381 4.04 2.49 -5.47
CA THR A 381 4.98 1.41 -5.87
C THR A 381 6.45 1.82 -5.77
N SER A 382 6.77 3.09 -6.05
CA SER A 382 8.10 3.68 -5.87
C SER A 382 8.51 3.62 -4.40
N ARG A 383 7.62 4.08 -3.50
CA ARG A 383 7.87 4.06 -2.05
C ARG A 383 8.05 2.65 -1.50
N ALA A 384 7.23 1.69 -1.92
CA ALA A 384 7.37 0.29 -1.54
C ALA A 384 8.74 -0.33 -1.93
N LEU A 385 9.40 0.19 -2.96
CA LEU A 385 10.70 -0.31 -3.44
C LEU A 385 11.87 0.65 -3.15
N SER A 386 11.63 1.75 -2.42
CA SER A 386 12.61 2.81 -2.15
C SER A 386 13.90 2.31 -1.48
N ALA A 387 13.83 1.26 -0.68
CA ALA A 387 14.99 0.65 -0.05
C ALA A 387 16.03 0.08 -1.04
N LEU A 388 15.66 -0.15 -2.31
CA LEU A 388 16.58 -0.61 -3.36
C LEU A 388 17.56 0.48 -3.85
N PHE A 389 17.44 1.72 -3.38
CA PHE A 389 18.52 2.71 -3.49
C PHE A 389 19.75 2.28 -2.66
N THR A 390 19.55 1.69 -1.49
CA THR A 390 20.62 1.19 -0.61
C THR A 390 21.33 -0.02 -1.24
N VAL A 391 22.67 -0.04 -1.17
CA VAL A 391 23.50 -1.02 -1.90
C VAL A 391 23.28 -2.45 -1.39
N ASN A 392 23.40 -2.67 -0.08
CA ASN A 392 23.23 -3.99 0.54
C ASN A 392 21.84 -4.58 0.29
N ILE A 393 20.78 -3.80 0.44
CA ILE A 393 19.40 -4.24 0.17
C ILE A 393 19.23 -4.64 -1.30
N ARG A 394 19.81 -3.88 -2.23
CA ARG A 394 19.78 -4.21 -3.66
C ARG A 394 20.59 -5.46 -4.01
N GLU A 395 21.72 -5.70 -3.34
CA GLU A 395 22.49 -6.93 -3.53
C GLU A 395 21.79 -8.13 -2.89
N ALA A 396 21.16 -8.00 -1.72
CA ALA A 396 20.29 -9.02 -1.12
C ALA A 396 19.13 -9.45 -2.04
N CYS A 397 18.78 -8.67 -3.07
CA CYS A 397 17.82 -9.03 -4.10
C CYS A 397 18.41 -9.53 -5.43
N THR A 398 19.74 -9.66 -5.53
CA THR A 398 20.43 -10.22 -6.70
C THR A 398 20.14 -11.72 -6.79
N PRO A 399 19.70 -12.26 -7.95
CA PRO A 399 19.47 -13.69 -8.10
C PRO A 399 20.75 -14.51 -7.88
N ASN A 400 20.70 -15.46 -6.94
CA ASN A 400 21.74 -16.45 -6.70
C ASN A 400 21.12 -17.85 -6.78
N ARG A 401 21.70 -18.75 -7.60
CA ARG A 401 21.19 -20.11 -7.79
C ARG A 401 21.30 -20.96 -6.53
N ASN A 402 22.38 -20.79 -5.75
CA ASN A 402 22.60 -21.58 -4.55
C ASN A 402 21.62 -21.17 -3.45
N ASP A 403 21.38 -19.87 -3.28
CA ASP A 403 20.41 -19.37 -2.31
C ASP A 403 18.96 -19.70 -2.71
N ALA A 404 18.65 -19.71 -4.02
CA ALA A 404 17.35 -20.17 -4.51
C ALA A 404 17.12 -21.66 -4.17
N LEU A 405 18.11 -22.52 -4.42
CA LEU A 405 18.02 -23.95 -4.06
C LEU A 405 17.91 -24.15 -2.54
N ALA A 406 18.69 -23.43 -1.74
CA ALA A 406 18.63 -23.48 -0.28
C ALA A 406 17.25 -23.04 0.26
N LEU A 407 16.69 -21.95 -0.29
CA LEU A 407 15.33 -21.50 0.04
C LEU A 407 14.25 -22.45 -0.48
N ASP A 408 14.53 -23.22 -1.54
CA ASP A 408 13.63 -24.24 -2.06
C ASP A 408 13.57 -25.48 -1.17
N SER A 409 14.70 -25.91 -0.58
CA SER A 409 14.84 -27.18 0.14
C SER A 409 14.82 -27.11 1.66
N PHE A 410 15.06 -25.96 2.30
CA PHE A 410 15.25 -25.90 3.76
C PHE A 410 14.08 -26.48 4.59
N VAL A 411 12.84 -26.47 4.07
CA VAL A 411 11.69 -27.06 4.77
C VAL A 411 11.81 -28.59 4.80
N ASP A 412 12.14 -29.21 3.66
CA ASP A 412 12.35 -30.66 3.54
C ASP A 412 13.61 -31.12 4.30
N GLU A 413 14.60 -30.23 4.45
CA GLU A 413 15.85 -30.48 5.20
C GLU A 413 15.74 -30.17 6.72
N GLY A 414 14.55 -29.89 7.27
CA GLY A 414 14.37 -29.55 8.70
C GLY A 414 15.05 -28.23 9.15
N GLY A 415 15.41 -27.41 8.18
CA GLY A 415 16.20 -26.19 8.35
C GLY A 415 15.44 -25.02 8.96
N THR A 416 16.11 -23.87 9.01
CA THR A 416 15.54 -22.65 9.59
C THR A 416 15.91 -21.42 8.79
N LEU A 417 14.90 -20.68 8.36
CA LEU A 417 15.06 -19.36 7.77
C LEU A 417 14.77 -18.28 8.80
N TYR A 418 15.77 -17.44 9.09
CA TYR A 418 15.60 -16.21 9.82
C TYR A 418 15.39 -15.05 8.84
N VAL A 419 14.34 -14.27 9.04
CA VAL A 419 14.01 -13.04 8.33
C VAL A 419 14.14 -11.90 9.34
N VAL A 420 15.25 -11.17 9.26
CA VAL A 420 15.63 -10.15 10.25
C VAL A 420 15.52 -8.77 9.63
N GLY A 421 14.96 -7.82 10.37
CA GLY A 421 14.72 -6.47 9.87
C GLY A 421 14.61 -5.41 10.94
N GLU A 422 14.73 -4.15 10.49
CA GLU A 422 14.50 -3.00 11.35
C GLU A 422 13.05 -2.96 11.82
N SER A 423 12.84 -2.48 13.05
CA SER A 423 11.50 -2.34 13.60
C SER A 423 10.90 -0.97 13.26
N ILE A 424 9.88 -0.96 12.40
CA ILE A 424 9.29 0.25 11.80
C ILE A 424 7.80 0.31 12.14
N GLU A 425 7.39 1.27 12.96
CA GLU A 425 5.99 1.45 13.37
C GLU A 425 5.14 2.12 12.27
N ASP A 426 5.66 3.18 11.62
CA ASP A 426 5.00 3.85 10.48
C ASP A 426 5.81 3.73 9.17
N PRO A 427 5.66 2.62 8.43
CA PRO A 427 6.31 2.43 7.14
C PRO A 427 5.67 3.24 6.00
N ARG A 428 4.58 4.00 6.21
CA ARG A 428 3.87 4.70 5.12
C ARG A 428 4.71 5.82 4.47
N THR A 429 5.72 6.30 5.18
CA THR A 429 6.69 7.29 4.69
C THR A 429 8.01 6.62 4.33
N HIS A 430 8.58 5.84 5.26
CA HIS A 430 9.89 5.19 5.11
C HIS A 430 9.75 3.70 5.47
N PRO A 431 9.38 2.83 4.50
CA PRO A 431 9.13 1.43 4.78
C PRO A 431 10.40 0.59 5.03
N GLY A 432 11.59 1.13 4.75
CA GLY A 432 12.84 0.38 4.85
C GLY A 432 12.78 -0.93 4.05
N ALA A 433 13.42 -1.98 4.57
CA ALA A 433 13.36 -3.32 3.95
C ALA A 433 12.03 -4.05 4.15
N MET A 434 11.09 -3.55 4.96
CA MET A 434 9.85 -4.24 5.35
C MET A 434 9.06 -4.86 4.18
N PRO A 435 8.87 -4.19 3.02
CA PRO A 435 8.25 -4.78 1.83
C PRO A 435 8.89 -6.10 1.39
N LEU A 436 10.21 -6.19 1.39
CA LEU A 436 10.96 -7.38 1.00
C LEU A 436 10.82 -8.49 2.07
N LEU A 437 10.85 -8.11 3.35
CA LEU A 437 10.69 -9.03 4.48
C LEU A 437 9.27 -9.64 4.50
N THR A 438 8.22 -8.82 4.34
CA THR A 438 6.84 -9.28 4.15
C THR A 438 6.72 -10.21 2.95
N ALA A 439 7.28 -9.82 1.80
CA ALA A 439 7.16 -10.59 0.56
C ALA A 439 7.90 -11.93 0.59
N LEU A 440 9.08 -12.02 1.23
CA LEU A 440 9.78 -13.29 1.44
C LEU A 440 9.00 -14.18 2.41
N THR A 441 8.61 -13.64 3.57
CA THR A 441 7.88 -14.39 4.61
C THR A 441 6.57 -14.96 4.06
N SER A 442 5.77 -14.14 3.38
CA SER A 442 4.55 -14.57 2.67
C SER A 442 4.83 -15.68 1.65
N SER A 443 5.94 -15.58 0.90
CA SER A 443 6.33 -16.63 -0.06
C SER A 443 6.65 -17.98 0.59
N VAL A 444 7.15 -17.98 1.83
CA VAL A 444 7.47 -19.20 2.57
C VAL A 444 6.21 -19.80 3.18
N VAL A 445 5.31 -18.97 3.74
CA VAL A 445 3.98 -19.39 4.19
C VAL A 445 3.21 -20.07 3.05
N GLU A 446 3.16 -19.40 1.90
CA GLU A 446 2.46 -19.89 0.70
C GLU A 446 3.11 -21.16 0.11
N ARG A 447 4.45 -21.27 0.15
CA ARG A 447 5.14 -22.53 -0.19
C ARG A 447 4.71 -23.65 0.75
N GLY A 448 4.67 -23.38 2.06
CA GLY A 448 4.24 -24.33 3.08
C GLY A 448 2.81 -24.84 2.85
N ARG A 449 1.86 -23.95 2.53
CA ARG A 449 0.49 -24.33 2.13
C ARG A 449 0.50 -25.29 0.93
N ARG A 450 1.18 -24.91 -0.15
CA ARG A 450 1.29 -25.75 -1.36
C ARG A 450 2.05 -27.06 -1.14
N MET A 451 2.88 -27.16 -0.11
CA MET A 451 3.52 -28.41 0.30
C MET A 451 2.53 -29.30 1.06
N ALA A 452 1.76 -28.74 2.00
CA ALA A 452 0.68 -29.43 2.69
C ALA A 452 -0.36 -30.00 1.71
N GLU A 453 -0.85 -29.19 0.76
CA GLU A 453 -1.83 -29.59 -0.27
C GLU A 453 -1.37 -30.76 -1.15
N ARG A 454 -0.05 -30.93 -1.34
CA ARG A 454 0.55 -32.02 -2.12
C ARG A 454 1.00 -33.21 -1.26
N SER A 455 0.93 -33.08 0.06
CA SER A 455 1.23 -34.16 1.01
C SER A 455 0.13 -35.22 0.98
N SER A 456 0.48 -36.48 1.20
CA SER A 456 -0.48 -37.59 1.27
C SER A 456 -1.48 -37.46 2.43
N SER A 457 -1.11 -36.71 3.48
CA SER A 457 -1.97 -36.37 4.62
C SER A 457 -2.75 -35.06 4.46
N GLY A 458 -2.51 -34.29 3.38
CA GLY A 458 -2.98 -32.91 3.25
C GLY A 458 -2.30 -31.91 4.20
N ARG A 459 -1.25 -32.33 4.92
CA ARG A 459 -0.59 -31.59 6.00
C ARG A 459 0.94 -31.69 5.88
N LEU A 460 1.65 -30.67 6.34
CA LEU A 460 3.09 -30.77 6.61
C LEU A 460 3.36 -31.69 7.80
N ASP A 461 4.28 -32.63 7.59
CA ASP A 461 4.83 -33.52 8.62
C ASP A 461 6.31 -33.79 8.28
N PRO A 462 7.29 -33.32 9.09
CA PRO A 462 7.10 -32.52 10.31
C PRO A 462 6.47 -31.14 10.03
N PRO A 463 5.75 -30.54 10.99
CA PRO A 463 5.13 -29.23 10.83
C PRO A 463 6.18 -28.11 10.72
N LEU A 464 5.87 -27.09 9.93
CA LEU A 464 6.65 -25.86 9.84
C LEU A 464 6.22 -24.91 10.97
N THR A 465 7.13 -24.63 11.90
CA THR A 465 6.89 -23.67 12.99
C THR A 465 7.19 -22.24 12.52
N LEU A 466 6.27 -21.31 12.74
CA LEU A 466 6.42 -19.90 12.35
C LEU A 466 6.49 -19.04 13.61
N VAL A 467 7.67 -18.54 13.95
CA VAL A 467 7.89 -17.62 15.09
C VAL A 467 7.92 -16.20 14.54
N LEU A 468 6.80 -15.50 14.67
CA LEU A 468 6.52 -14.21 14.07
C LEU A 468 6.71 -13.09 15.11
N ASP A 469 7.97 -12.82 15.45
CA ASP A 469 8.35 -11.84 16.49
C ASP A 469 8.38 -10.40 15.96
N ASP A 470 7.68 -9.50 16.67
CA ASP A 470 7.49 -8.09 16.27
C ASP A 470 6.88 -7.92 14.86
N VAL A 471 6.16 -8.93 14.35
CA VAL A 471 5.81 -9.08 12.92
C VAL A 471 5.06 -7.87 12.35
N ALA A 472 4.20 -7.22 13.13
CA ALA A 472 3.50 -6.00 12.72
C ALA A 472 4.42 -4.78 12.47
N ALA A 473 5.66 -4.81 12.98
CA ALA A 473 6.69 -3.78 12.79
C ALA A 473 7.90 -4.27 11.97
N VAL A 474 7.91 -5.53 11.49
CA VAL A 474 9.03 -6.11 10.71
C VAL A 474 8.58 -6.64 9.34
N ALA A 475 7.47 -7.36 9.28
CA ALA A 475 6.98 -8.04 8.09
C ALA A 475 5.45 -8.28 8.17
N PRO A 476 4.60 -7.23 8.14
CA PRO A 476 3.15 -7.39 8.32
C PRO A 476 2.53 -8.20 7.17
N LEU A 477 2.29 -9.48 7.41
CA LEU A 477 1.73 -10.46 6.49
C LEU A 477 0.23 -10.20 6.20
N PRO A 478 -0.19 -10.00 4.94
CA PRO A 478 -1.61 -9.94 4.56
C PRO A 478 -2.43 -11.15 5.05
N GLU A 479 -1.85 -12.34 4.97
CA GLU A 479 -2.48 -13.63 5.23
C GLU A 479 -2.41 -14.08 6.70
N LEU A 480 -1.90 -13.24 7.63
CA LEU A 480 -1.77 -13.61 9.04
C LEU A 480 -3.09 -14.07 9.69
N PRO A 481 -4.26 -13.43 9.47
CA PRO A 481 -5.50 -13.85 10.11
C PRO A 481 -5.93 -15.26 9.66
N GLU A 482 -5.76 -15.59 8.38
CA GLU A 482 -6.04 -16.91 7.82
C GLU A 482 -5.04 -17.96 8.33
N LEU A 483 -3.76 -17.60 8.40
CA LEU A 483 -2.70 -18.44 8.97
C LEU A 483 -2.97 -18.79 10.44
N LEU A 484 -3.47 -17.84 11.23
CA LEU A 484 -3.86 -18.08 12.63
C LEU A 484 -5.15 -18.89 12.76
N ALA A 485 -6.10 -18.74 11.83
CA ALA A 485 -7.38 -19.43 11.88
C ALA A 485 -7.32 -20.89 11.41
N ALA A 486 -6.50 -21.21 10.39
CA ALA A 486 -6.50 -22.51 9.72
C ALA A 486 -5.09 -23.09 9.45
N GLY A 487 -4.01 -22.38 9.79
CA GLY A 487 -2.64 -22.84 9.50
C GLY A 487 -2.28 -24.16 10.19
N ALA A 488 -2.77 -24.39 11.41
CA ALA A 488 -2.47 -25.59 12.18
C ALA A 488 -2.94 -26.90 11.49
N ASP A 489 -4.07 -26.85 10.79
CA ASP A 489 -4.63 -27.98 10.03
C ASP A 489 -3.71 -28.37 8.86
N LEU A 490 -2.99 -27.39 8.28
CA LEU A 490 -1.98 -27.57 7.23
C LEU A 490 -0.57 -27.86 7.78
N GLY A 491 -0.39 -27.87 9.11
CA GLY A 491 0.92 -28.05 9.75
C GLY A 491 1.79 -26.79 9.73
N LEU A 492 1.17 -25.62 9.62
CA LEU A 492 1.79 -24.29 9.73
C LEU A 492 1.51 -23.73 11.14
N LEU A 493 2.41 -24.02 12.09
CA LEU A 493 2.21 -23.70 13.50
C LEU A 493 2.71 -22.29 13.81
N ALA A 494 1.80 -21.31 13.76
CA ALA A 494 2.14 -19.90 13.94
C ALA A 494 2.07 -19.44 15.41
N LEU A 495 3.19 -18.87 15.90
CA LEU A 495 3.31 -18.12 17.14
C LEU A 495 3.57 -16.65 16.81
N THR A 496 2.63 -15.78 17.13
CA THR A 496 2.69 -14.35 16.78
C THR A 496 2.97 -13.51 18.01
N LEU A 497 4.03 -12.70 17.99
CA LEU A 497 4.42 -11.88 19.15
C LEU A 497 4.35 -10.40 18.76
N LEU A 498 3.39 -9.67 19.33
CA LEU A 498 3.03 -8.29 18.98
C LEU A 498 3.28 -7.34 20.17
N ARG A 499 3.31 -6.03 19.91
CA ARG A 499 3.46 -5.03 21.00
C ARG A 499 2.16 -4.77 21.74
N SER A 500 1.07 -4.63 20.99
CA SER A 500 -0.25 -4.29 21.52
C SER A 500 -1.37 -4.70 20.55
N ARG A 501 -2.59 -4.80 21.06
CA ARG A 501 -3.80 -5.02 20.22
C ARG A 501 -4.05 -3.86 19.25
N GLU A 502 -3.76 -2.62 19.65
CA GLU A 502 -3.93 -1.46 18.76
C GLU A 502 -2.95 -1.46 17.58
N GLN A 503 -1.72 -1.96 17.78
CA GLN A 503 -0.79 -2.21 16.69
C GLN A 503 -1.34 -3.28 15.73
N ALA A 504 -1.91 -4.38 16.27
CA ALA A 504 -2.53 -5.42 15.46
C ALA A 504 -3.69 -4.87 14.62
N ARG A 505 -4.64 -4.16 15.24
CA ARG A 505 -5.80 -3.52 14.60
C ARG A 505 -5.41 -2.47 13.56
N THR A 506 -4.24 -1.85 13.70
CA THR A 506 -3.70 -0.90 12.70
C THR A 506 -3.23 -1.62 11.42
N ARG A 507 -2.78 -2.87 11.52
CA ARG A 507 -2.32 -3.70 10.38
C ARG A 507 -3.45 -4.56 9.78
N TRP A 508 -4.30 -5.13 10.62
CA TRP A 508 -5.41 -5.99 10.25
C TRP A 508 -6.74 -5.40 10.79
N PRO A 509 -7.27 -4.33 10.16
CA PRO A 509 -8.41 -3.58 10.71
C PRO A 509 -9.76 -4.31 10.62
N ASP A 510 -9.88 -5.26 9.69
CA ASP A 510 -11.11 -6.01 9.44
C ASP A 510 -11.15 -7.37 10.18
N THR A 511 -10.20 -7.65 11.09
CA THR A 511 -10.16 -8.91 11.86
C THR A 511 -9.51 -8.74 13.23
N ASP A 512 -10.21 -9.09 14.29
CA ASP A 512 -9.60 -9.29 15.61
C ASP A 512 -8.82 -10.61 15.59
N LEU A 513 -7.51 -10.55 15.84
CA LEU A 513 -6.67 -11.74 15.89
C LEU A 513 -7.04 -12.60 17.11
N PRO A 514 -7.15 -13.94 16.98
CA PRO A 514 -7.44 -14.82 18.11
C PRO A 514 -6.38 -14.68 19.19
N ALA A 515 -6.80 -14.62 20.45
CA ALA A 515 -5.94 -14.43 21.62
C ALA A 515 -5.44 -15.77 22.17
#